data_AF-A0A9W8D5P9-F1
#
_entry.id   AF-A0A9W8D5P9-F1
#
_cell.length_a   1.000
_cell.length_b   1.000
_cell.length_c   1.000
_cell.angle_alpha   90.00
_cell.angle_beta   90.00
_cell.angle_gamma   90.00
#
_symmetry.space_group_name_H-M   'P 1'
#
loop_
_entity.id
_entity.type
_entity.pdbx_description
1 polymer ?
#
loop_
_entity_poly.entity_id
_entity_poly.type
_entity_poly.pdbx_seq_one_letter_code
_entity_poly.pdbx_strand_id
1 'polypeptide(L)'
;MSGHAAHNPYLKDFKYKDTVRVLDNTLTLSTSEHAMIDRFVRVNQAGETAAVTIYKGQLAVLGRDPALRDLLVHMRDQEVEHLSIMDKLVVDYKVRPTLLLPVAAVGGYVLGMTSAMLGVTSAMTCTEAVETRIGAHYNDQLRELHMLKYEPLDALKQIIAKCRDEELEHLDTAVDHGARRAPLYKLQFEAIKAGCSVAIWLCDRI
;
A
#
# COMPACT_ATOMS: atom_id res chain seq x y z
N MET A 1 -5.59 -23.80 23.64
CA MET A 1 -5.45 -22.57 24.45
C MET A 1 -5.28 -21.43 23.48
N SER A 2 -6.26 -20.54 23.46
CA SER A 2 -6.40 -19.40 22.55
C SER A 2 -5.38 -18.30 22.86
N GLY A 3 -4.43 -18.06 21.96
CA GLY A 3 -3.60 -16.84 21.95
C GLY A 3 -4.15 -15.91 20.87
N HIS A 4 -4.93 -14.92 21.26
CA HIS A 4 -4.51 -13.51 21.20
C HIS A 4 -4.01 -13.10 19.80
N ALA A 5 -4.97 -12.89 18.89
CA ALA A 5 -4.82 -11.82 17.91
C ALA A 5 -4.57 -10.54 18.72
N ALA A 6 -3.40 -9.94 18.56
CA ALA A 6 -3.10 -8.66 19.18
C ALA A 6 -4.15 -7.67 18.70
N HIS A 7 -5.05 -7.31 19.61
CA HIS A 7 -5.98 -6.20 19.45
C HIS A 7 -5.13 -4.96 19.17
N ASN A 8 -5.12 -4.45 17.93
CA ASN A 8 -4.52 -3.16 17.63
C ASN A 8 -5.35 -2.08 18.37
N PRO A 9 -4.81 -1.40 19.40
CA PRO A 9 -5.55 -0.44 20.20
C PRO A 9 -5.86 0.86 19.44
N TYR A 10 -5.21 1.11 18.29
CA TYR A 10 -5.39 2.33 17.49
C TYR A 10 -6.61 2.30 16.55
N LEU A 11 -7.22 1.13 16.33
CA LEU A 11 -8.47 0.99 15.58
C LEU A 11 -9.72 1.42 16.37
N LYS A 12 -9.62 1.62 17.69
CA LYS A 12 -10.78 2.03 18.49
C LYS A 12 -11.17 3.50 18.27
N ASP A 13 -10.22 4.34 17.89
CA ASP A 13 -10.40 5.79 17.90
C ASP A 13 -10.59 6.38 16.50
N PHE A 14 -10.12 5.72 15.43
CA PHE A 14 -10.48 6.09 14.05
C PHE A 14 -11.77 5.38 13.64
N LYS A 15 -12.92 5.94 14.01
CA LYS A 15 -14.20 5.38 13.58
C LYS A 15 -14.32 5.59 12.07
N TYR A 16 -14.28 4.50 11.31
CA TYR A 16 -14.66 4.42 9.90
C TYR A 16 -16.05 5.03 9.57
N LYS A 17 -16.85 5.44 10.56
CA LYS A 17 -18.04 6.27 10.34
C LYS A 17 -17.70 7.70 9.87
N ASP A 18 -16.47 8.17 10.07
CA ASP A 18 -16.07 9.53 9.73
C ASP A 18 -15.66 9.69 8.26
N THR A 19 -15.35 8.60 7.54
CA THR A 19 -15.21 8.60 6.07
C THR A 19 -16.54 8.84 5.36
N VAL A 20 -17.66 8.44 5.97
CA VAL A 20 -19.01 8.60 5.39
C VAL A 20 -19.41 10.07 5.26
N ARG A 21 -18.72 11.00 5.93
CA ARG A 21 -19.00 12.45 5.86
C ARG A 21 -18.37 13.17 4.67
N VAL A 22 -17.52 12.50 3.89
CA VAL A 22 -16.86 13.09 2.70
C VAL A 22 -17.87 13.34 1.57
N LEU A 23 -19.05 12.72 1.61
CA LEU A 23 -20.11 12.90 0.61
C LEU A 23 -21.34 13.63 1.15
N ASP A 24 -21.15 14.65 1.98
CA ASP A 24 -22.17 15.70 1.93
C ASP A 24 -22.02 16.40 0.57
N ASN A 25 -23.13 16.58 -0.15
CA ASN A 25 -23.22 17.07 -1.54
C ASN A 25 -22.74 18.54 -1.71
N THR A 26 -21.90 19.03 -0.81
CA THR A 26 -21.41 20.40 -0.68
C THR A 26 -19.93 20.55 -1.07
N LEU A 27 -19.22 19.46 -1.39
CA LEU A 27 -17.83 19.51 -1.86
C LEU A 27 -17.77 20.03 -3.30
N THR A 28 -17.63 21.36 -3.47
CA THR A 28 -17.40 22.00 -4.76
C THR A 28 -15.92 21.95 -5.12
N LEU A 29 -15.42 20.78 -5.50
CA LEU A 29 -14.07 20.65 -6.06
C LEU A 29 -14.08 21.14 -7.52
N SER A 30 -12.99 21.80 -7.91
CA SER A 30 -12.71 22.08 -9.31
C SER A 30 -12.46 20.79 -10.10
N THR A 31 -12.61 20.85 -11.43
CA THR A 31 -12.30 19.72 -12.32
C THR A 31 -10.88 19.19 -12.13
N SER A 32 -9.90 20.08 -11.87
CA SER A 32 -8.51 19.70 -11.63
C SER A 32 -8.31 18.97 -10.30
N GLU A 33 -9.04 19.37 -9.25
CA GLU A 33 -8.97 18.72 -7.94
C GLU A 33 -9.64 17.34 -7.98
N HIS A 34 -10.80 17.22 -8.64
CA HIS A 34 -11.41 15.92 -8.92
C HIS A 34 -10.45 15.01 -9.69
N ALA A 35 -9.86 15.50 -10.78
CA ALA A 35 -8.91 14.72 -11.57
C ALA A 35 -7.66 14.30 -10.76
N MET A 36 -7.22 15.10 -9.79
CA MET A 36 -6.13 14.75 -8.87
C MET A 36 -6.53 13.59 -7.95
N ILE A 37 -7.68 13.71 -7.28
CA ILE A 37 -8.18 12.67 -6.36
C ILE A 37 -8.42 11.36 -7.11
N ASP A 38 -9.00 11.41 -8.31
CA ASP A 38 -9.22 10.26 -9.18
C ASP A 38 -7.92 9.51 -9.49
N ARG A 39 -6.81 10.22 -9.67
CA ARG A 39 -5.50 9.61 -9.92
C ARG A 39 -4.95 8.98 -8.65
N PHE A 40 -5.02 9.68 -7.52
CA PHE A 40 -4.49 9.19 -6.25
C PHE A 40 -5.17 7.89 -5.81
N VAL A 41 -6.49 7.91 -5.72
CA VAL A 41 -7.28 6.76 -5.26
C VAL A 41 -7.08 5.55 -6.19
N ARG A 42 -7.05 5.78 -7.51
CA ARG A 42 -6.82 4.73 -8.50
C ARG A 42 -5.45 4.08 -8.38
N VAL A 43 -4.40 4.88 -8.25
CA VAL A 43 -3.03 4.37 -8.12
C VAL A 43 -2.86 3.66 -6.78
N ASN A 44 -3.41 4.21 -5.69
CA ASN A 44 -3.36 3.57 -4.38
C ASN A 44 -4.05 2.21 -4.41
N GLN A 45 -5.28 2.12 -4.95
CA GLN A 45 -5.98 0.83 -5.08
C GLN A 45 -5.15 -0.21 -5.84
N ALA A 46 -4.51 0.19 -6.93
CA ALA A 46 -3.64 -0.71 -7.70
C ALA A 46 -2.37 -1.11 -6.93
N GLY A 47 -1.78 -0.17 -6.19
CA GLY A 47 -0.64 -0.39 -5.30
C GLY A 47 -0.98 -1.40 -4.20
N GLU A 48 -2.05 -1.16 -3.45
CA GLU A 48 -2.51 -2.04 -2.37
C GLU A 48 -2.89 -3.43 -2.88
N THR A 49 -3.49 -3.50 -4.08
CA THR A 49 -3.75 -4.79 -4.74
C THR A 49 -2.47 -5.56 -5.00
N ALA A 50 -1.42 -4.89 -5.47
CA ALA A 50 -0.11 -5.51 -5.69
C ALA A 50 0.58 -5.87 -4.36
N ALA A 51 0.51 -5.03 -3.33
CA ALA A 51 1.10 -5.30 -2.01
C ALA A 51 0.49 -6.56 -1.38
N VAL A 52 -0.85 -6.66 -1.35
CA VAL A 52 -1.56 -7.86 -0.90
C VAL A 52 -1.10 -9.11 -1.65
N THR A 53 -0.90 -9.02 -2.98
CA THR A 53 -0.47 -10.20 -3.76
C THR A 53 1.02 -10.49 -3.63
N ILE A 54 1.89 -9.51 -3.41
CA ILE A 54 3.30 -9.70 -3.07
C ILE A 54 3.42 -10.58 -1.84
N TYR A 55 2.73 -10.23 -0.74
CA TYR A 55 2.79 -11.06 0.46
C TYR A 55 2.17 -12.44 0.26
N LYS A 56 1.11 -12.58 -0.54
CA LYS A 56 0.58 -13.91 -0.92
C LYS A 56 1.64 -14.75 -1.65
N GLY A 57 2.39 -14.14 -2.56
CA GLY A 57 3.49 -14.80 -3.27
C GLY A 57 4.63 -15.19 -2.31
N GLN A 58 5.01 -14.31 -1.40
CA GLN A 58 6.03 -14.60 -0.39
C GLN A 58 5.60 -15.74 0.54
N LEU A 59 4.35 -15.71 1.03
CA LEU A 59 3.76 -16.75 1.86
C LEU A 59 3.70 -18.12 1.18
N ALA A 60 3.46 -18.15 -0.14
CA ALA A 60 3.45 -19.40 -0.90
C ALA A 60 4.79 -20.14 -0.84
N VAL A 61 5.90 -19.42 -0.63
CA VAL A 61 7.26 -19.96 -0.59
C VAL A 61 7.77 -20.10 0.85
N LEU A 62 7.65 -19.06 1.67
CA LEU A 62 8.24 -18.96 3.01
C LEU A 62 7.28 -19.35 4.14
N GLY A 63 5.98 -19.50 3.86
CA GLY A 63 4.94 -19.71 4.88
C GLY A 63 4.99 -21.08 5.60
N ARG A 64 5.98 -21.94 5.30
CA ARG A 64 6.21 -23.18 6.06
C ARG A 64 6.94 -22.94 7.38
N ASP A 65 7.74 -21.89 7.47
CA ASP A 65 8.35 -21.46 8.72
C ASP A 65 7.29 -20.71 9.55
N PRO A 66 6.93 -21.17 10.76
CA PRO A 66 5.90 -20.52 11.57
C PRO A 66 6.21 -19.06 11.90
N ALA A 67 7.46 -18.72 12.19
CA ALA A 67 7.83 -17.36 12.58
C ALA A 67 7.72 -16.40 11.38
N LEU A 68 8.20 -16.82 10.21
CA LEU A 68 8.06 -16.03 8.98
C LEU A 68 6.61 -15.97 8.51
N ARG A 69 5.83 -17.04 8.70
CA ARG A 69 4.42 -17.06 8.36
C ARG A 69 3.66 -16.01 9.17
N ASP A 70 3.85 -15.97 10.49
CA ASP A 70 3.12 -15.03 11.35
C ASP A 70 3.45 -13.59 11.00
N LEU A 71 4.73 -13.29 10.74
CA LEU A 71 5.18 -11.99 10.25
C LEU A 71 4.50 -11.60 8.92
N LEU A 72 4.62 -12.46 7.90
CA LEU A 72 4.10 -12.17 6.56
C LEU A 72 2.57 -12.16 6.52
N VAL A 73 1.89 -12.91 7.38
CA VAL A 73 0.43 -12.82 7.56
C VAL A 73 0.07 -11.47 8.15
N HIS A 74 0.78 -11.02 9.19
CA HIS A 74 0.52 -9.74 9.83
C HIS A 74 0.63 -8.56 8.86
N MET A 75 1.75 -8.46 8.14
CA MET A 75 1.96 -7.39 7.15
C MET A 75 0.89 -7.43 6.04
N ARG A 76 0.61 -8.63 5.51
CA ARG A 76 -0.42 -8.80 4.48
C ARG A 76 -1.83 -8.42 4.96
N ASP A 77 -2.16 -8.70 6.21
CA ASP A 77 -3.46 -8.37 6.76
C ASP A 77 -3.62 -6.84 6.90
N GLN A 78 -2.53 -6.11 7.20
CA GLN A 78 -2.51 -4.64 7.11
C GLN A 78 -2.77 -4.15 5.67
N GLU A 79 -2.12 -4.75 4.66
CA GLU A 79 -2.39 -4.39 3.26
C GLU A 79 -3.83 -4.70 2.81
N VAL A 80 -4.45 -5.75 3.37
CA VAL A 80 -5.86 -6.05 3.11
C VAL A 80 -6.75 -4.95 3.70
N GLU A 81 -6.41 -4.42 4.87
CA GLU A 81 -7.10 -3.26 5.44
C GLU A 81 -6.92 -2.01 4.58
N HIS A 82 -5.69 -1.71 4.14
CA HIS A 82 -5.40 -0.61 3.21
C HIS A 82 -6.22 -0.75 1.92
N LEU A 83 -6.19 -1.92 1.28
CA LEU A 83 -6.97 -2.19 0.06
C LEU A 83 -8.47 -1.99 0.30
N SER A 84 -9.01 -2.48 1.41
CA SER A 84 -10.42 -2.28 1.75
C SER A 84 -10.78 -0.81 1.91
N ILE A 85 -9.86 0.02 2.40
CA ILE A 85 -10.05 1.48 2.47
C ILE A 85 -10.04 2.06 1.05
N MET A 86 -9.07 1.70 0.21
CA MET A 86 -8.98 2.21 -1.16
C MET A 86 -10.19 1.81 -2.01
N ASP A 87 -10.68 0.58 -1.88
CA ASP A 87 -11.91 0.11 -2.54
C ASP A 87 -13.13 0.95 -2.15
N LYS A 88 -13.21 1.36 -0.88
CA LYS A 88 -14.26 2.28 -0.43
C LYS A 88 -14.09 3.66 -1.05
N LEU A 89 -12.88 4.21 -1.05
CA LEU A 89 -12.60 5.53 -1.64
C LEU A 89 -12.92 5.54 -3.14
N VAL A 90 -12.69 4.43 -3.85
CA VAL A 90 -13.10 4.27 -5.25
C VAL A 90 -14.60 4.46 -5.43
N VAL A 91 -15.41 3.84 -4.56
CA VAL A 91 -16.86 3.99 -4.58
C VAL A 91 -17.27 5.40 -4.19
N ASP A 92 -16.72 5.92 -3.09
CA ASP A 92 -17.13 7.20 -2.51
C ASP A 92 -16.83 8.36 -3.48
N TYR A 93 -15.62 8.40 -4.05
CA TYR A 93 -15.21 9.41 -5.01
C TYR A 93 -15.61 9.09 -6.46
N LYS A 94 -16.31 7.97 -6.70
CA LYS A 94 -16.73 7.49 -8.04
C LYS A 94 -15.57 7.37 -9.03
N VAL A 95 -14.41 6.94 -8.51
CA VAL A 95 -13.18 6.78 -9.29
C VAL A 95 -13.32 5.54 -10.16
N ARG A 96 -12.86 5.63 -11.39
CA ARG A 96 -12.71 4.46 -12.25
C ARG A 96 -11.39 3.76 -11.90
N PRO A 97 -11.38 2.46 -11.53
CA PRO A 97 -10.13 1.71 -11.36
C PRO A 97 -9.29 1.69 -12.65
N THR A 98 -7.97 1.53 -12.49
CA THR A 98 -7.07 1.37 -13.64
C THR A 98 -7.34 0.07 -14.37
N LEU A 99 -7.22 0.07 -15.71
CA LEU A 99 -7.28 -1.15 -16.52
C LEU A 99 -6.14 -2.14 -16.19
N LEU A 100 -5.07 -1.67 -15.54
CA LEU A 100 -3.94 -2.50 -15.13
C LEU A 100 -4.15 -3.24 -13.81
N LEU A 101 -5.29 -3.09 -13.14
CA LEU A 101 -5.51 -3.72 -11.82
C LEU A 101 -5.26 -5.25 -11.82
N PRO A 102 -5.68 -6.03 -12.84
CA PRO A 102 -5.34 -7.45 -12.93
C PRO A 102 -3.84 -7.70 -13.14
N VAL A 103 -3.17 -6.82 -13.89
CA VAL A 103 -1.71 -6.90 -14.12
C VAL A 103 -0.95 -6.60 -12.83
N ALA A 104 -1.40 -5.62 -12.03
CA ALA A 104 -0.85 -5.31 -10.71
C ALA A 104 -0.98 -6.52 -9.77
N ALA A 105 -2.16 -7.15 -9.72
CA ALA A 105 -2.39 -8.35 -8.91
C ALA A 105 -1.45 -9.51 -9.28
N VAL A 106 -1.37 -9.86 -10.57
CA VAL A 106 -0.52 -10.95 -11.06
C VAL A 106 0.97 -10.61 -10.89
N GLY A 107 1.37 -9.39 -11.26
CA GLY A 107 2.74 -8.91 -11.14
C GLY A 107 3.23 -8.91 -9.70
N GLY A 108 2.39 -8.45 -8.77
CA GLY A 108 2.69 -8.48 -7.33
C GLY A 108 2.92 -9.91 -6.84
N TYR A 109 2.02 -10.85 -7.16
CA TYR A 109 2.19 -12.26 -6.78
C TYR A 109 3.49 -12.86 -7.31
N VAL A 110 3.79 -12.64 -8.60
CA VAL A 110 5.01 -13.15 -9.22
C VAL A 110 6.26 -12.53 -8.58
N LEU A 111 6.26 -11.23 -8.31
CA LEU A 111 7.37 -10.54 -7.66
C LEU A 111 7.60 -11.06 -6.23
N GLY A 112 6.54 -11.21 -5.44
CA GLY A 112 6.62 -11.75 -4.09
C GLY A 112 7.10 -13.20 -4.05
N MET A 113 6.57 -14.05 -4.94
CA MET A 113 6.98 -15.45 -5.05
C MET A 113 8.45 -15.57 -5.47
N THR A 114 8.87 -14.85 -6.51
CA THR A 114 10.24 -14.94 -7.05
C THR A 114 11.28 -14.37 -6.08
N SER A 115 11.01 -13.25 -5.41
CA SER A 115 11.89 -12.72 -4.38
C SER A 115 12.03 -13.68 -3.20
N ALA A 116 10.93 -14.31 -2.77
CA ALA A 116 10.96 -15.31 -1.71
C ALA A 116 11.69 -16.61 -2.09
N MET A 117 11.65 -17.03 -3.35
CA MET A 117 12.46 -18.16 -3.85
C MET A 117 13.96 -17.90 -3.74
N LEU A 118 14.39 -16.64 -3.77
CA LEU A 118 15.79 -16.24 -3.55
C LEU A 118 16.17 -16.18 -2.07
N GLY A 119 15.20 -16.35 -1.17
CA GLY A 119 15.40 -16.41 0.28
C GLY A 119 14.79 -15.23 1.03
N VAL A 120 14.80 -15.33 2.36
CA VAL A 120 14.15 -14.37 3.28
C VAL A 120 14.66 -12.95 3.08
N THR A 121 15.98 -12.74 2.99
CA THR A 121 16.55 -11.40 2.81
C THR A 121 16.15 -10.77 1.47
N SER A 122 15.95 -11.58 0.43
CA SER A 122 15.48 -11.11 -0.88
C SER A 122 13.98 -10.78 -0.87
N ALA A 123 13.15 -11.57 -0.20
CA ALA A 123 11.76 -11.20 0.07
C ALA A 123 11.68 -9.86 0.82
N MET A 124 12.48 -9.69 1.86
CA MET A 124 12.52 -8.44 2.62
C MET A 124 13.11 -7.28 1.79
N THR A 125 14.05 -7.53 0.87
CA THR A 125 14.52 -6.50 -0.08
C THR A 125 13.40 -6.03 -1.00
N CYS A 126 12.54 -6.97 -1.45
CA CYS A 126 11.36 -6.64 -2.23
C CYS A 126 10.42 -5.74 -1.43
N THR A 127 10.10 -6.11 -0.19
CA THR A 127 9.27 -5.30 0.71
C THR A 127 9.88 -3.91 0.93
N GLU A 128 11.15 -3.80 1.32
CA GLU A 128 11.83 -2.50 1.53
C GLU A 128 11.75 -1.61 0.28
N ALA A 129 11.96 -2.18 -0.92
CA ALA A 129 11.94 -1.44 -2.17
C ALA A 129 10.54 -0.96 -2.58
N VAL A 130 9.53 -1.80 -2.38
CA VAL A 130 8.12 -1.47 -2.63
C VAL A 130 7.68 -0.37 -1.67
N GLU A 131 7.87 -0.55 -0.36
CA GLU A 131 7.41 0.42 0.64
C GLU A 131 8.17 1.74 0.59
N THR A 132 9.45 1.72 0.23
CA THR A 132 10.17 2.96 -0.07
C THR A 132 9.46 3.75 -1.18
N ARG A 133 8.97 3.06 -2.23
CA ARG A 133 8.33 3.74 -3.35
C ARG A 133 6.89 4.13 -3.06
N ILE A 134 6.12 3.28 -2.37
CA ILE A 134 4.73 3.55 -1.99
C ILE A 134 4.67 4.66 -0.93
N GLY A 135 5.49 4.60 0.12
CA GLY A 135 5.60 5.67 1.12
C GLY A 135 6.01 7.02 0.51
N ALA A 136 6.91 7.02 -0.48
CA ALA A 136 7.22 8.24 -1.24
C ALA A 136 6.02 8.75 -2.05
N HIS A 137 5.22 7.84 -2.65
CA HIS A 137 4.00 8.21 -3.37
C HIS A 137 2.98 8.88 -2.44
N TYR A 138 2.73 8.29 -1.27
CA TYR A 138 1.84 8.88 -0.27
C TYR A 138 2.32 10.25 0.21
N ASN A 139 3.64 10.42 0.40
CA ASN A 139 4.20 11.73 0.76
C ASN A 139 3.95 12.80 -0.32
N ASP A 140 4.08 12.46 -1.60
CA ASP A 140 3.78 13.38 -2.70
C ASP A 140 2.28 13.71 -2.74
N GLN A 141 1.40 12.71 -2.55
CA GLN A 141 -0.05 12.93 -2.47
C GLN A 141 -0.43 13.87 -1.33
N LEU A 142 0.12 13.66 -0.13
CA LEU A 142 -0.11 14.53 1.02
C LEU A 142 0.36 15.96 0.71
N ARG A 143 1.53 16.12 0.10
CA ARG A 143 2.03 17.45 -0.28
C ARG A 143 1.03 18.16 -1.18
N GLU A 144 0.50 17.49 -2.20
CA GLU A 144 -0.51 18.07 -3.10
C GLU A 144 -1.83 18.36 -2.38
N LEU A 145 -2.32 17.44 -1.54
CA LEU A 145 -3.56 17.64 -0.77
C LEU A 145 -3.44 18.78 0.23
N HIS A 146 -2.28 18.99 0.85
CA HIS A 146 -2.05 20.11 1.77
C HIS A 146 -2.03 21.47 1.08
N MET A 147 -1.80 21.52 -0.24
CA MET A 147 -1.97 22.75 -1.01
C MET A 147 -3.46 23.12 -1.18
N LEU A 148 -4.36 22.14 -1.06
CA LEU A 148 -5.79 22.33 -1.08
C LEU A 148 -6.28 22.68 0.33
N LYS A 149 -6.59 23.96 0.57
CA LYS A 149 -7.13 24.46 1.85
C LYS A 149 -8.63 24.21 1.98
N TYR A 150 -9.02 22.94 1.87
CA TYR A 150 -10.40 22.47 2.01
C TYR A 150 -10.51 21.48 3.17
N GLU A 151 -11.20 21.89 4.24
CA GLU A 151 -11.54 21.07 5.42
C GLU A 151 -12.16 19.70 5.07
N PRO A 152 -13.07 19.59 4.08
CA PRO A 152 -13.65 18.29 3.74
C PRO A 152 -12.64 17.25 3.21
N LEU A 153 -11.42 17.65 2.82
CA LEU A 153 -10.35 16.72 2.42
C LEU A 153 -9.49 16.25 3.59
N ASP A 154 -9.71 16.72 4.82
CA ASP A 154 -8.88 16.36 5.96
C ASP A 154 -9.02 14.89 6.35
N ALA A 155 -10.21 14.31 6.16
CA ALA A 155 -10.40 12.86 6.31
C ALA A 155 -9.53 12.07 5.32
N LEU A 156 -9.47 12.50 4.05
CA LEU A 156 -8.62 11.86 3.03
C LEU A 156 -7.13 12.01 3.36
N LYS A 157 -6.70 13.20 3.80
CA LYS A 157 -5.32 13.45 4.26
C LYS A 157 -4.94 12.53 5.42
N GLN A 158 -5.83 12.39 6.41
CA GLN A 158 -5.58 11.52 7.57
C GLN A 158 -5.47 10.05 7.17
N ILE A 159 -6.32 9.58 6.26
CA ILE A 159 -6.26 8.20 5.74
C ILE A 159 -4.94 7.95 5.02
N ILE A 160 -4.56 8.83 4.09
CA ILE A 160 -3.31 8.69 3.34
C ILE A 160 -2.10 8.78 4.28
N ALA A 161 -2.13 9.66 5.27
CA ALA A 161 -1.07 9.78 6.28
C ALA A 161 -0.95 8.50 7.12
N LYS A 162 -2.07 7.88 7.50
CA LYS A 162 -2.08 6.61 8.23
C LYS A 162 -1.45 5.49 7.41
N CYS A 163 -1.89 5.29 6.16
CA CYS A 163 -1.32 4.27 5.27
C CYS A 163 0.19 4.51 5.08
N ARG A 164 0.62 5.75 4.83
CA ARG A 164 2.05 6.11 4.75
C ARG A 164 2.83 5.68 5.99
N ASP A 165 2.31 5.96 7.18
CA ASP A 165 3.01 5.68 8.43
C ASP A 165 3.12 4.15 8.66
N GLU A 166 2.06 3.41 8.33
CA GLU A 166 2.06 1.93 8.33
C GLU A 166 3.06 1.36 7.30
N GLU A 167 3.21 1.95 6.11
CA GLU A 167 4.25 1.53 5.15
C GLU A 167 5.68 1.77 5.65
N LEU A 168 5.89 2.80 6.46
CA LEU A 168 7.20 3.02 7.08
C LEU A 168 7.51 1.93 8.11
N GLU A 169 6.50 1.46 8.85
CA GLU A 169 6.64 0.32 9.76
C GLU A 169 6.96 -0.97 9.00
N HIS A 170 6.31 -1.20 7.85
CA HIS A 170 6.64 -2.33 6.96
C HIS A 170 8.07 -2.27 6.43
N LEU A 171 8.53 -1.08 6.01
CA LEU A 171 9.90 -0.85 5.57
C LEU A 171 10.91 -1.16 6.68
N ASP A 172 10.71 -0.61 7.87
CA ASP A 172 11.59 -0.83 9.03
C ASP A 172 11.63 -2.31 9.39
N THR A 173 10.48 -2.98 9.40
CA THR A 173 10.37 -4.43 9.61
C THR A 173 11.21 -5.21 8.59
N ALA A 174 11.17 -4.83 7.31
CA ALA A 174 11.96 -5.48 6.27
C ALA A 174 13.47 -5.29 6.48
N VAL A 175 13.89 -4.10 6.90
CA VAL A 175 15.30 -3.81 7.24
C VAL A 175 15.77 -4.67 8.42
N ASP A 176 14.96 -4.77 9.47
CA ASP A 176 15.27 -5.57 10.67
C ASP A 176 15.39 -7.07 10.34
N HIS A 177 14.55 -7.55 9.42
CA HIS A 177 14.62 -8.92 8.89
C HIS A 177 15.70 -9.12 7.81
N GLY A 178 16.56 -8.13 7.60
CA GLY A 178 17.79 -8.27 6.86
C GLY A 178 17.68 -8.03 5.35
N ALA A 179 16.72 -7.22 4.90
CA ALA A 179 16.65 -6.77 3.51
C ALA A 179 18.03 -6.35 2.96
N ARG A 180 18.73 -5.47 3.68
CA ARG A 180 20.05 -4.94 3.31
C ARG A 180 21.20 -5.95 3.32
N ARG A 181 20.96 -7.18 3.81
CA ARG A 181 21.92 -8.29 3.80
C ARG A 181 21.76 -9.21 2.59
N ALA A 182 20.77 -8.97 1.73
CA ALA A 182 20.55 -9.81 0.55
C ALA A 182 21.74 -9.77 -0.43
N PRO A 183 22.08 -10.91 -1.07
CA PRO A 183 23.03 -10.91 -2.19
C PRO A 183 22.56 -9.95 -3.28
N LEU A 184 23.44 -9.11 -3.81
CA LEU A 184 23.06 -8.12 -4.84
C LEU A 184 21.94 -7.15 -4.40
N TYR A 185 21.80 -6.87 -3.10
CA TYR A 185 20.78 -5.99 -2.52
C TYR A 185 20.49 -4.73 -3.35
N LYS A 186 21.52 -3.93 -3.66
CA LYS A 186 21.35 -2.68 -4.42
C LYS A 186 20.69 -2.89 -5.78
N LEU A 187 21.05 -3.97 -6.47
CA LEU A 187 20.47 -4.28 -7.78
C LEU A 187 19.00 -4.69 -7.65
N GLN A 188 18.68 -5.56 -6.68
CA GLN A 188 17.29 -5.97 -6.42
C GLN A 188 16.43 -4.75 -6.03
N PHE A 189 16.91 -3.97 -5.07
CA PHE A 189 16.23 -2.80 -4.54
C PHE A 189 15.92 -1.77 -5.64
N GLU A 190 16.94 -1.35 -6.40
CA GLU A 190 16.74 -0.33 -7.44
C GLU A 190 15.91 -0.84 -8.61
N ALA A 191 16.03 -2.12 -8.99
CA ALA A 191 15.22 -2.70 -10.04
C ALA A 191 13.73 -2.76 -9.66
N ILE A 192 13.43 -3.21 -8.44
CA ILE A 192 12.05 -3.30 -7.93
C ILE A 192 11.45 -1.90 -7.79
N LYS A 193 12.18 -0.97 -7.17
CA LYS A 193 11.76 0.43 -7.00
C LYS A 193 11.51 1.12 -8.35
N ALA A 194 12.35 0.86 -9.36
CA ALA A 194 12.14 1.36 -10.71
C ALA A 194 10.87 0.76 -11.34
N GLY A 195 10.64 -0.54 -11.17
CA GLY A 195 9.41 -1.22 -11.59
C GLY A 195 8.15 -0.61 -10.96
N CYS A 196 8.16 -0.40 -9.63
CA CYS A 196 7.07 0.28 -8.92
C CYS A 196 6.83 1.71 -9.46
N SER A 197 7.91 2.44 -9.77
CA SER A 197 7.80 3.80 -10.34
C SER A 197 7.13 3.80 -11.71
N VAL A 198 7.47 2.83 -12.56
CA VAL A 198 6.82 2.65 -13.88
C VAL A 198 5.35 2.24 -13.71
N ALA A 199 5.06 1.32 -12.78
CA ALA A 199 3.71 0.88 -12.50
C ALA A 199 2.80 2.03 -12.03
N ILE A 200 3.29 2.85 -11.09
CA ILE A 200 2.59 4.06 -10.63
C ILE A 200 2.31 5.01 -11.80
N TRP A 201 3.33 5.30 -12.62
CA TRP A 201 3.20 6.20 -13.76
C TRP A 201 2.17 5.72 -14.79
N LEU A 202 2.11 4.40 -15.02
CA LEU A 202 1.13 3.79 -15.91
C LEU A 202 -0.27 3.86 -15.29
N CYS A 203 -0.45 3.38 -14.06
CA CYS A 203 -1.77 3.35 -13.38
C CYS A 203 -2.38 4.75 -13.21
N ASP A 204 -1.55 5.79 -13.08
CA ASP A 204 -1.96 7.19 -13.04
C ASP A 204 -2.66 7.65 -14.35
N ARG A 205 -2.39 6.99 -15.49
CA ARG A 205 -2.84 7.40 -16.83
C ARG A 205 -3.98 6.58 -17.42
N ILE A 206 -4.15 5.33 -17.00
CA ILE A 206 -5.07 4.37 -17.65
C ILE A 206 -6.02 3.69 -16.68
#